data_AF-A0A554LL12-F1
#
_entry.id   AF-A0A554LL12-F1
#
_cell.length_a   1.000
_cell.length_b   1.000
_cell.length_c   1.000
_cell.angle_alpha   90.00
_cell.angle_beta   90.00
_cell.angle_gamma   90.00
#
_symmetry.space_group_name_H-M   'P 1'
#
loop_
_entity.id
_entity.type
_entity.pdbx_description
1 polymer ?
#
loop_
_entity_poly.entity_id
_entity_poly.type
_entity_poly.pdbx_seq_one_letter_code
_entity_poly.pdbx_strand_id
1 'polypeptide(L)' 'MNTFIERFNRTIQDQHISWNMENLYEPEEFNHGLMNYLIWYNTEKPHTSLKRLTPLQYFLNNYILDKQESNMLWTTTFS' A
#
# COMPACT_ATOMS: atom_id res chain seq x y z
N MET A 1 -16.80 11.32 7.27
CA MET A 1 -16.55 10.58 6.03
C MET A 1 -15.19 11.01 5.49
N ASN A 2 -14.24 10.10 5.28
CA ASN A 2 -12.87 10.47 4.88
C ASN A 2 -12.68 10.25 3.37
N THR A 3 -12.85 11.33 2.59
CA THR A 3 -12.82 11.32 1.13
C THR A 3 -11.51 10.77 0.55
N PHE A 4 -10.38 10.93 1.26
CA PHE A 4 -9.10 10.39 0.81
C PHE A 4 -9.05 8.86 0.92
N ILE A 5 -9.53 8.32 2.03
CA ILE A 5 -9.64 6.87 2.24
C ILE A 5 -10.59 6.27 1.21
N GLU A 6 -11.72 6.92 0.96
CA GLU A 6 -12.71 6.43 -0.01
C GLU A 6 -12.18 6.38 -1.44
N ARG A 7 -11.44 7.41 -1.87
CA ARG A 7 -10.82 7.41 -3.19
C ARG A 7 -9.79 6.28 -3.34
N PHE A 8 -9.02 6.03 -2.28
CA PHE A 8 -8.06 4.93 -2.28
C PHE A 8 -8.75 3.56 -2.31
N ASN A 9 -9.80 3.36 -1.51
CA ASN A 9 -10.58 2.12 -1.52
C ASN A 9 -11.22 1.86 -2.90
N ARG A 10 -11.74 2.90 -3.55
CA ARG A 10 -12.24 2.78 -4.94
C ARG A 10 -11.13 2.37 -5.91
N THR A 11 -9.93 2.91 -5.74
CA THR A 11 -8.77 2.54 -6.57
C THR A 11 -8.42 1.05 -6.40
N ILE A 12 -8.43 0.53 -5.18
CA ILE A 12 -8.21 -0.90 -4.91
C ILE A 12 -9.34 -1.74 -5.55
N GLN A 13 -10.59 -1.30 -5.42
CA GLN A 13 -11.72 -1.99 -6.04
C GLN A 13 -11.52 -2.12 -7.55
N ASP A 14 -11.30 -1.00 -8.23
CA ASP A 14 -11.22 -0.94 -9.69
C ASP A 14 -9.98 -1.67 -10.26
N GLN A 15 -8.85 -1.62 -9.55
CA GLN A 15 -7.55 -2.12 -10.06
C GLN A 15 -7.20 -3.53 -9.59
N HIS A 16 -7.79 -4.03 -8.51
CA HIS A 16 -7.49 -5.36 -8.00
C HIS A 16 -8.75 -6.20 -7.80
N ILE A 17 -9.70 -5.73 -6.99
CA ILE A 17 -10.84 -6.55 -6.55
C ILE A 17 -11.71 -6.95 -7.74
N SER A 18 -12.06 -6.01 -8.62
CA SER A 18 -12.90 -6.29 -9.79
C SER A 18 -12.30 -7.32 -10.74
N TRP A 19 -10.96 -7.41 -10.81
CA TRP A 19 -10.25 -8.38 -11.66
C TRP A 19 -10.03 -9.74 -11.00
N ASN A 20 -10.10 -9.80 -9.66
CA ASN A 20 -9.82 -11.01 -8.87
C ASN A 20 -11.05 -11.47 -8.08
N MET A 21 -12.27 -11.14 -8.56
CA MET A 21 -13.51 -11.51 -7.88
C MET A 21 -13.66 -13.03 -7.72
N GLU A 22 -13.13 -13.82 -8.65
CA GLU A 22 -13.15 -15.28 -8.57
C GLU A 22 -12.33 -15.82 -7.39
N ASN A 23 -11.28 -15.10 -6.98
CA ASN A 23 -10.43 -15.51 -5.85
C ASN A 23 -11.06 -15.16 -4.49
N LEU A 24 -12.21 -14.46 -4.46
CA LEU A 24 -12.89 -14.12 -3.20
C LEU A 24 -13.40 -15.34 -2.44
N TYR A 25 -13.59 -16.47 -3.12
CA TYR A 25 -13.95 -17.75 -2.49
C TYR A 25 -12.78 -18.40 -1.76
N GLU A 26 -11.54 -17.98 -2.05
CA GLU A 26 -10.31 -18.46 -1.41
C GLU A 26 -9.57 -17.29 -0.74
N PRO A 27 -9.95 -16.92 0.50
CA PRO A 27 -9.47 -15.69 1.14
C PRO A 27 -7.94 -15.60 1.27
N GLU A 28 -7.24 -16.73 1.43
CA GLU A 28 -5.78 -16.76 1.53
C GLU A 28 -5.12 -16.31 0.22
N GLU A 29 -5.54 -16.88 -0.90
CA GLU A 29 -5.03 -16.53 -2.23
C GLU A 29 -5.36 -15.07 -2.59
N PHE A 30 -6.58 -14.63 -2.28
CA PHE A 30 -6.98 -13.25 -2.46
C PHE A 30 -6.11 -12.29 -1.63
N ASN A 31 -5.86 -12.61 -0.35
CA ASN A 31 -5.04 -11.79 0.53
C ASN A 31 -3.59 -11.70 0.04
N HIS A 32 -3.00 -12.80 -0.42
CA HIS A 32 -1.67 -12.79 -1.03
C HIS A 32 -1.62 -11.92 -2.29
N GLY A 33 -2.63 -12.04 -3.17
CA GLY A 33 -2.78 -11.19 -4.34
C GLY A 33 -2.87 -9.71 -3.99
N LEU A 34 -3.72 -9.36 -3.00
CA LEU A 34 -3.90 -7.99 -2.54
C LEU A 34 -2.63 -7.44 -1.91
N MET A 35 -1.92 -8.24 -1.10
CA MET A 35 -0.63 -7.85 -0.51
C MET A 35 0.38 -7.50 -1.61
N ASN A 36 0.52 -8.37 -2.61
CA ASN A 36 1.43 -8.14 -3.75
C ASN A 36 1.07 -6.86 -4.51
N TYR A 37 -0.23 -6.66 -4.77
CA TYR A 37 -0.72 -5.44 -5.41
C TYR A 37 -0.38 -4.19 -4.59
N LEU A 38 -0.59 -4.22 -3.27
CA LEU A 38 -0.31 -3.09 -2.39
C LEU A 38 1.18 -2.78 -2.29
N ILE A 39 2.05 -3.80 -2.27
CA ILE A 39 3.50 -3.59 -2.31
C ILE A 39 3.85 -2.85 -3.60
N TRP A 40 3.51 -3.43 -4.76
CA TRP A 40 3.78 -2.82 -6.06
C TRP A 40 3.22 -1.39 -6.20
N TYR A 41 1.98 -1.16 -5.77
CA TYR A 41 1.33 0.16 -5.83
C TYR A 41 2.10 1.23 -5.06
N ASN A 42 2.66 0.85 -3.90
CA ASN A 42 3.36 1.76 -3.00
C ASN A 42 4.86 1.89 -3.30
N THR A 43 5.51 0.84 -3.81
CA THR A 43 6.97 0.82 -3.98
C THR A 43 7.41 1.09 -5.42
N GLU A 44 6.60 0.72 -6.41
CA GLU A 44 7.01 0.69 -7.83
C GLU A 44 6.15 1.53 -8.76
N LYS A 45 4.82 1.57 -8.54
CA LYS A 45 3.89 2.27 -9.43
C LYS A 45 4.11 3.79 -9.38
N PRO A 46 4.48 4.46 -10.49
CA PRO A 46 4.59 5.91 -10.52
C PRO A 46 3.21 6.57 -10.56
N HIS A 47 3.00 7.65 -9.80
CA HIS A 47 1.74 8.39 -9.77
C HIS A 47 1.89 9.78 -10.34
N THR A 48 1.05 10.13 -11.31
CA THR A 48 1.10 11.42 -12.01
C THR A 48 0.87 12.59 -11.05
N SER A 49 -0.05 12.44 -10.09
CA SER A 49 -0.29 13.43 -9.03
C SER A 49 0.91 13.64 -8.10
N LEU A 50 1.83 12.67 -8.03
CA LEU A 50 3.06 12.73 -7.23
C LEU A 50 4.29 13.04 -8.09
N LYS A 51 4.13 13.74 -9.22
CA LYS A 51 5.23 14.04 -10.17
C LYS A 51 5.98 12.79 -10.63
N ARG A 52 5.24 11.68 -10.82
CA ARG A 52 5.75 10.35 -11.21
C ARG A 52 6.58 9.64 -10.13
N LEU A 53 6.56 10.10 -8.88
CA LEU A 53 7.10 9.35 -7.75
C LEU A 53 6.13 8.24 -7.33
N THR A 54 6.68 7.21 -6.70
CA THR A 54 5.88 6.19 -5.99
C THR A 54 5.40 6.76 -4.65
N PRO A 55 4.32 6.24 -4.06
CA PRO A 55 3.80 6.73 -2.78
C PRO A 55 4.86 6.67 -1.68
N LEU A 56 5.65 5.58 -1.63
CA LEU A 56 6.73 5.43 -0.66
C LEU A 56 7.84 6.47 -0.90
N GLN A 57 8.27 6.68 -2.15
CA GLN A 57 9.28 7.71 -2.45
C GLN A 57 8.80 9.11 -2.08
N TYR A 58 7.55 9.43 -2.40
CA TYR A 58 6.95 10.70 -1.99
C TYR A 58 6.94 10.83 -0.47
N PHE A 59 6.56 9.78 0.24
CA PHE A 59 6.53 9.80 1.71
C PHE A 59 7.92 10.06 2.30
N LEU A 60 8.94 9.32 1.85
CA LEU A 60 10.32 9.48 2.31
C LEU A 60 10.83 10.90 2.06
N ASN A 61 10.61 11.44 0.86
CA ASN A 61 11.12 12.76 0.48
C ASN A 61 10.48 13.93 1.24
N ASN A 62 9.23 13.78 1.70
CA ASN A 62 8.47 14.88 2.32
C ASN A 62 8.37 14.78 3.83
N TYR A 63 8.42 13.57 4.41
CA TYR A 63 8.13 13.34 5.82
C TYR A 63 9.27 12.70 6.59
N ILE A 64 10.26 12.10 5.92
CA ILE A 64 11.48 11.59 6.56
C ILE A 64 12.65 12.50 6.17
N LEU A 65 12.67 13.70 6.79
CA LEU A 65 13.71 14.70 6.57
C LEU A 65 14.93 14.47 7.47
N ASP A 66 14.70 14.05 8.71
CA ASP A 66 15.75 13.60 9.62
C ASP A 66 15.89 12.09 9.50
N LYS A 67 17.04 11.63 9.00
CA LYS A 67 17.42 10.20 8.98
C LYS A 67 17.75 9.71 10.39
N GLN A 68 16.87 9.96 11.36
CA GLN A 68 16.98 9.27 12.64
C GLN A 68 16.66 7.81 12.39
N GLU A 69 17.63 6.95 12.68
CA GLU A 69 17.44 5.52 12.57
C GLU A 69 16.34 5.09 13.54
N SER A 70 15.55 4.11 13.13
CA SER A 70 14.60 3.49 14.04
C SER A 70 15.37 3.00 15.27
N ASN A 71 14.90 3.38 16.46
CA ASN A 71 15.47 2.85 17.71
C ASN A 71 15.24 1.33 17.87
N MET A 72 14.57 0.68 16.89
CA MET A 72 14.23 -0.75 16.85
C MET A 72 13.67 -1.27 18.18
N LEU A 73 12.90 -0.45 18.88
CA LEU A 73 12.31 -0.76 20.20
C LEU A 73 11.15 -1.76 20.14
N TRP A 74 10.87 -2.32 18.96
CA TRP A 74 9.83 -3.31 18.80
C TRP A 74 10.36 -4.66 19.31
N THR A 75 9.80 -5.11 20.43
CA THR A 75 10.08 -6.43 20.98
C THR A 75 9.30 -7.49 20.20
N THR A 76 9.96 -8.60 19.87
CA THR A 76 9.31 -9.76 19.28
C THR A 76 8.23 -10.27 20.23
N THR A 77 6.96 -10.15 19.81
CA THR A 77 5.85 -10.77 20.52
C THR A 77 5.85 -12.25 20.18
N PHE A 78 6.64 -13.04 20.89
CA PHE A 78 6.51 -14.49 20.84
C PHE A 78 5.16 -14.85 21.47
N SER A 79 4.28 -15.44 20.66
CA SER A 79 3.00 -16.05 21.07
C SER A 79 3.24 -17.49 21.47
#